data_AF-A0A0F8YKM2-F1
#
_entry.id   AF-A0A0F8YKM2-F1
#
_cell.length_a   1.000
_cell.length_b   1.000
_cell.length_c   1.000
_cell.angle_alpha   90.00
_cell.angle_beta   90.00
_cell.angle_gamma   90.00
#
_symmetry.space_group_name_H-M   'P 1'
#
loop_
_entity.id
_entity.type
_entity.pdbx_description
1 polymer ?
#
loop_
_entity_poly.entity_id
_entity_poly.type
_entity_poly.pdbx_seq_one_letter_code
_entity_poly.pdbx_strand_id
1 'polypeptide(L)' 'MYREMEVLGSLGCPPRSFERILYLIQQGKIKIEPLITHRFKLDQINDAFDQLRKGDGIRVLIEMD' A
#
# COMPACT_ATOMS: atom_id res chain seq x y z
N MET A 1 25.04 32.73 -0.90
CA MET A 1 23.63 32.39 -1.20
C MET A 1 23.33 31.05 -0.54
N TYR A 2 22.59 31.03 0.56
CA TYR A 2 22.21 29.78 1.26
C TYR A 2 20.86 29.29 0.72
N ARG A 3 20.65 27.97 0.67
CA ARG A 3 19.54 27.33 -0.06
C ARG A 3 18.23 27.21 0.74
N GLU A 4 18.18 27.68 1.99
CA GLU A 4 16.97 27.71 2.84
C GLU A 4 16.08 26.45 2.72
N MET A 5 16.69 25.26 2.76
CA MET A 5 15.96 24.00 2.59
C MET A 5 15.44 23.47 3.93
N GLU A 6 14.22 22.94 3.92
CA GLU A 6 13.61 22.24 5.07
C GLU A 6 13.63 20.73 4.86
N VAL A 7 13.86 19.98 5.95
CA VAL A 7 13.76 18.52 5.99
C VAL A 7 12.69 18.14 7.00
N LEU A 8 11.60 17.53 6.52
CA LEU A 8 10.48 17.10 7.33
C LEU A 8 10.38 15.58 7.35
N GLY A 9 10.28 15.01 8.54
CA GLY A 9 10.00 13.57 8.72
C GLY A 9 8.51 13.26 8.53
N SER A 10 8.22 12.05 8.08
CA SER A 10 6.86 11.51 8.00
C SER A 10 6.84 10.08 8.52
N LEU A 11 5.87 9.76 9.37
CA LEU A 11 5.72 8.43 9.97
C LEU A 11 4.24 8.01 9.96
N GLY A 12 3.97 6.89 9.30
CA GLY A 12 2.69 6.18 9.38
C GLY A 12 1.50 6.92 8.76
N CYS A 13 0.30 6.46 9.14
CA CYS A 13 -0.98 7.03 8.74
C CYS A 13 -1.85 7.18 10.00
N PRO A 14 -2.06 8.40 10.53
CA PRO A 14 -2.85 8.59 11.73
C PRO A 14 -4.33 8.29 11.43
N PRO A 15 -5.13 7.82 12.41
CA PRO A 15 -6.52 7.45 12.19
C PRO A 15 -7.38 8.55 11.53
N ARG A 16 -7.12 9.81 11.87
CA ARG A 16 -7.77 10.99 11.25
C ARG A 16 -7.61 11.10 9.73
N SER A 17 -6.62 10.42 9.14
CA SER A 17 -6.39 10.43 7.70
C SER A 17 -7.30 9.45 6.94
N PHE A 18 -7.86 8.44 7.61
CA PHE A 18 -8.62 7.38 6.95
C PHE A 18 -9.87 7.92 6.26
N GLU A 19 -10.64 8.79 6.91
CA GLU A 19 -11.87 9.36 6.34
C GLU A 19 -11.59 10.05 5.00
N ARG A 20 -10.53 10.87 4.94
CA ARG A 20 -10.12 11.55 3.71
C ARG A 20 -9.66 10.56 2.63
N ILE A 21 -8.89 9.53 3.00
CA ILE A 21 -8.40 8.52 2.06
C ILE A 21 -9.58 7.75 1.45
N LEU A 22 -10.52 7.30 2.28
CA LEU A 22 -11.72 6.59 1.83
C LEU A 22 -12.56 7.45 0.89
N TYR A 23 -12.76 8.72 1.21
CA TYR A 23 -13.45 9.65 0.31
C TYR A 23 -12.75 9.76 -1.06
N LEU A 24 -11.42 9.88 -1.08
CA LEU A 24 -10.67 9.94 -2.34
C LEU A 24 -10.76 8.65 -3.16
N ILE A 25 -10.82 7.49 -2.50
CA ILE A 25 -11.03 6.18 -3.14
C ILE A 25 -12.44 6.11 -3.74
N GLN A 26 -13.47 6.49 -2.98
CA GLN A 26 -14.87 6.50 -3.44
C GLN A 26 -15.07 7.42 -4.67
N GLN A 27 -14.36 8.55 -4.71
CA GLN A 27 -14.37 9.46 -5.85
C GLN A 27 -13.55 8.97 -7.06
N GLY A 28 -12.90 7.80 -6.96
CA GLY A 28 -12.03 7.25 -8.00
C GLY A 28 -10.73 8.03 -8.21
N LYS A 29 -10.41 9.00 -7.34
CA LYS A 29 -9.19 9.81 -7.39
C LYS A 29 -7.96 9.01 -6.96
N ILE A 30 -8.16 8.03 -6.08
CA ILE A 30 -7.15 7.03 -5.72
C ILE A 30 -7.67 5.67 -6.17
N LYS A 31 -6.95 5.02 -7.08
CA LYS A 31 -7.26 3.67 -7.55
C LYS A 31 -6.36 2.67 -6.83
N ILE A 32 -6.94 1.88 -5.94
CA ILE A 32 -6.19 0.89 -5.14
C ILE A 32 -6.07 -0.46 -5.86
N GLU A 33 -7.06 -0.82 -6.69
CA GLU A 33 -7.09 -2.11 -7.37
C GLU A 33 -5.83 -2.39 -8.22
N PRO A 34 -5.31 -1.43 -9.00
CA PRO A 34 -4.09 -1.65 -9.80
C PRO A 34 -2.81 -1.84 -8.96
N LEU A 35 -2.84 -1.53 -7.66
CA LEU A 35 -1.71 -1.75 -6.76
C LEU A 35 -1.60 -3.22 -6.34
N ILE A 36 -2.71 -3.97 -6.44
CA ILE A 36 -2.76 -5.40 -6.11
C ILE A 36 -2.20 -6.17 -7.30
N THR A 37 -0.93 -6.54 -7.18
CA THR A 37 -0.20 -7.27 -8.24
C THR A 37 -0.37 -8.78 -8.16
N HIS A 38 -0.59 -9.31 -6.95
CA HIS A 38 -0.68 -10.74 -6.71
C HIS A 38 -1.77 -11.03 -5.68
N ARG A 39 -2.47 -12.14 -5.87
CA ARG A 39 -3.51 -12.64 -4.97
C ARG A 39 -3.18 -14.10 -4.65
N PHE A 40 -3.23 -14.45 -3.38
CA PHE A 40 -3.02 -15.81 -2.88
C PHE A 40 -4.13 -16.17 -1.91
N LYS A 41 -4.44 -17.46 -1.80
CA LYS A 41 -5.25 -17.98 -0.71
C LYS A 41 -4.39 -18.15 0.55
N LEU A 42 -5.04 -18.27 1.71
CA LEU A 42 -4.36 -18.42 2.99
C LEU A 42 -3.48 -19.69 3.07
N ASP A 43 -3.87 -20.78 2.41
CA ASP A 43 -3.08 -22.02 2.32
C ASP A 43 -1.78 -21.85 1.51
N GLN A 44 -1.69 -20.81 0.67
CA GLN A 44 -0.53 -20.45 -0.14
C GLN A 44 0.36 -19.38 0.52
N ILE A 45 0.24 -19.16 1.84
CA ILE A 45 0.94 -18.08 2.53
C ILE A 45 2.47 -18.10 2.34
N ASN A 46 3.07 -19.29 2.23
CA ASN A 46 4.50 -19.42 2.00
C ASN A 46 4.91 -18.91 0.60
N ASP A 47 4.12 -19.24 -0.42
CA ASP A 47 4.33 -18.75 -1.79
C ASP A 47 4.19 -17.22 -1.85
N ALA A 48 3.22 -16.66 -1.11
CA ALA A 48 3.03 -15.22 -0.99
C ALA A 48 4.25 -14.52 -0.35
N PHE A 49 4.85 -15.13 0.68
CA PHE A 49 6.08 -14.63 1.29
C PHE A 49 7.27 -14.73 0.35
N ASP A 50 7.39 -15.81 -0.42
CA ASP A 50 8.47 -15.95 -1.40
C ASP A 50 8.34 -14.92 -2.52
N GLN A 51 7.12 -14.61 -2.97
CA GLN A 51 6.89 -13.53 -3.92
C GLN A 51 7.29 -12.17 -3.35
N LEU A 52 6.95 -11.89 -2.08
CA LEU A 52 7.36 -10.66 -1.40
C LEU A 52 8.90 -10.54 -1.34
N ARG A 53 9.60 -11.64 -1.02
CA ARG A 53 11.07 -11.67 -0.94
C ARG A 53 11.74 -11.46 -2.30
N LYS A 54 11.14 -11.94 -3.38
CA LYS A 54 11.63 -11.69 -4.75
C LYS A 54 11.59 -10.21 -5.13
N GLY A 55 10.76 -9.40 -4.45
CA GLY A 55 10.57 -7.99 -4.78
C GLY A 55 9.83 -7.76 -6.10
N ASP A 56 9.14 -8.79 -6.60
CA ASP A 56 8.39 -8.75 -7.85
C ASP A 56 6.89 -8.51 -7.54
N GLY A 57 6.49 -7.24 -7.59
CA GLY A 57 5.13 -6.79 -7.29
C GLY A 57 5.08 -5.52 -6.42
N ILE A 58 3.87 -5.00 -6.23
CA ILE A 58 3.62 -3.79 -5.44
C ILE A 58 2.91 -4.16 -4.14
N ARG A 59 1.72 -4.75 -4.24
CA ARG A 59 0.94 -5.26 -3.10
C ARG A 59 0.53 -6.71 -3.39
N VAL A 60 0.75 -7.57 -2.40
CA VAL A 60 0.26 -8.94 -2.37
C VAL A 60 -0.96 -8.98 -1.45
N LEU A 61 -2.06 -9.55 -1.93
CA LEU A 61 -3.30 -9.72 -1.16
C LEU A 61 -3.48 -11.20 -0.78
N ILE A 62 -3.86 -11.44 0.48
CA ILE A 62 -4.31 -12.76 0.93
C ILE A 62 -5.84 -12.72 0.98
N GLU A 63 -6.46 -13.64 0.25
CA GLU A 63 -7.89 -13.89 0.27
C GLU A 63 -8.19 -14.96 1.32
N MET A 64 -9.22 -14.71 2.14
CA MET A 64 -9.56 -15.54 3.30
C MET A 64 -10.59 -16.64 2.96
N ASP A 65 -10.85 -16.85 1.67
CA ASP A 65 -11.87 -17.75 1.11
C ASP A 65 -11.34 -19.17 0.82
#